data_AF-C5DPT8-F1
#
_entry.id   AF-C5DPT8-F1
#
_cell.length_a   1.000
_cell.length_b   1.000
_cell.length_c   1.000
_cell.angle_alpha   90.00
_cell.angle_beta   90.00
_cell.angle_gamma   90.00
#
_symmetry.space_group_name_H-M   'P 1'
#
loop_
_entity.id
_entity.type
_entity.pdbx_description
1 polymer ?
#
loop_
_entity_poly.entity_id
_entity_poly.type
_entity_poly.pdbx_seq_one_letter_code
_entity_poly.pdbx_strand_id
1 'polypeptide(L)'
;MFKYHLKNSKSLPRRRTHRPKVGGTARSDKVKDERYLTLYTTYHLATKVTAMSSKAVKVVQIGCASVYCLLSAGVIFGFAAFKAVLLAEDVYGEYCPADSARPCTEQDLKLNFIFTLAAGVTNVAALPVGWVLDHYGPRISGIVGSLWITVGAAMYIWAQQFSHILDPYLIGYSMFAIGGPFVFISSFQLANTFPKKSGFILSLITGTFDCSSALFLFYRLGYQHSGKGWHLSQFFGVYMIVPLFILLSQLTVMPNDSYKTQGTIEKISAEHLDENGRLLEGDSISAFCTDDEERRSLVNEEALDRNEELRTRRGRRKSVVELHVERKLEQKSGGIFGILHDKSVKEQISNPMFYLMVVFTTICMLRINYYVATIRSQEEYLLKDPELALKLNSIFDVLLPLGGVVAIPLTGAILDHMKTFDILVTLVTSSVVVGVLGLIPRSFTLHLIGILILVVYRPFVYTVISDYTSKVFGFDTFGTVYGLLISISGMFNMVQSILDTLTHKTFNMNPTPLNSILVLITIISGLTLLWDVRRQLRLRTLHKSDQEDN
;
A
#
# COMPACT_ATOMS: atom_id res chain seq x y z
N MET A 1 31.40 -45.59 34.91
CA MET A 1 32.33 -45.43 36.05
C MET A 1 32.52 -43.93 36.30
N PHE A 2 32.32 -43.50 37.56
CA PHE A 2 32.65 -42.19 38.18
C PHE A 2 32.12 -40.90 37.52
N LYS A 3 30.96 -40.32 37.90
CA LYS A 3 30.54 -39.64 39.17
C LYS A 3 31.49 -38.53 39.66
N TYR A 4 31.07 -37.28 39.47
CA TYR A 4 31.56 -36.08 40.16
C TYR A 4 30.45 -35.43 41.01
N HIS A 5 30.90 -34.75 42.07
CA HIS A 5 30.24 -34.49 43.36
C HIS A 5 29.10 -33.46 43.42
N LEU A 6 28.15 -33.74 44.33
CA LEU A 6 27.16 -32.84 44.93
C LEU A 6 27.70 -32.14 46.20
N LYS A 7 27.43 -30.84 46.33
CA LYS A 7 27.30 -30.02 47.57
C LYS A 7 26.83 -28.61 47.12
N ASN A 8 25.94 -27.87 47.75
CA ASN A 8 25.23 -27.99 49.02
C ASN A 8 24.00 -27.06 48.96
N SER A 9 22.92 -27.42 49.67
CA SER A 9 21.70 -26.63 49.80
C SER A 9 21.88 -25.42 50.73
N LYS A 10 21.06 -24.37 50.59
CA LYS A 10 20.59 -23.56 51.72
C LYS A 10 19.29 -22.83 51.38
N SER A 11 18.31 -23.10 52.22
CA SER A 11 16.91 -22.69 52.23
C SER A 11 16.72 -21.27 52.76
N LEU A 12 15.73 -20.56 52.21
CA LEU A 12 15.15 -19.31 52.71
C LEU A 12 14.22 -19.59 53.91
N PRO A 13 14.30 -18.82 55.03
CA PRO A 13 13.25 -18.83 56.04
C PRO A 13 12.33 -17.60 55.95
N ARG A 14 11.06 -17.88 56.29
CA ARG A 14 9.86 -17.02 56.35
C ARG A 14 10.02 -15.76 57.23
N ARG A 15 9.37 -14.68 56.78
CA ARG A 15 9.04 -13.47 57.57
C ARG A 15 8.21 -13.81 58.80
N ARG A 16 8.60 -13.28 59.97
CA ARG A 16 7.73 -13.05 61.14
C ARG A 16 7.70 -11.55 61.46
N THR A 17 6.48 -11.07 61.68
CA THR A 17 6.08 -9.73 62.09
C THR A 17 6.25 -9.56 63.61
N HIS A 18 6.81 -8.43 64.11
CA HIS A 18 6.23 -7.63 65.21
C HIS A 18 7.05 -6.38 65.62
N ARG A 19 6.36 -5.24 65.56
CA ARG A 19 6.37 -3.96 66.34
C ARG A 19 7.65 -3.15 66.65
N PRO A 20 7.54 -1.80 66.64
CA PRO A 20 8.65 -0.86 66.80
C PRO A 20 8.89 -0.46 68.28
N LYS A 21 10.13 -0.08 68.60
CA LYS A 21 10.45 0.74 69.78
C LYS A 21 10.87 2.14 69.31
N VAL A 22 10.24 3.13 69.94
CA VAL A 22 10.44 4.57 69.81
C VAL A 22 11.75 4.98 70.50
N GLY A 23 12.53 5.89 69.90
CA GLY A 23 13.70 6.50 70.54
C GLY A 23 14.50 7.44 69.62
N GLY A 24 14.16 8.73 69.68
CA GLY A 24 14.83 9.96 69.20
C GLY A 24 16.08 9.94 68.30
N THR A 25 16.03 10.72 67.21
CA THR A 25 16.83 11.96 67.00
C THR A 25 16.46 12.61 65.65
N ALA A 26 15.54 13.58 65.71
CA ALA A 26 15.05 14.34 64.57
C ALA A 26 16.04 15.44 64.16
N ARG A 27 17.07 15.11 63.37
CA ARG A 27 17.82 16.14 62.61
C ARG A 27 18.52 15.66 61.34
N SER A 28 18.48 14.36 61.01
CA SER A 28 19.13 13.81 59.81
C SER A 28 18.19 13.46 58.66
N ASP A 29 16.87 13.54 58.84
CA ASP A 29 15.91 13.04 57.84
C ASP A 29 15.46 14.08 56.81
N LYS A 30 15.52 15.38 57.12
CA LYS A 30 15.10 16.43 56.16
C LYS A 30 15.98 16.52 54.91
N VAL A 31 17.30 16.29 55.05
CA VAL A 31 18.24 16.37 53.90
C VAL A 31 18.17 15.13 53.00
N LYS A 32 17.74 13.98 53.56
CA LYS A 32 17.48 12.78 52.76
C LYS A 32 16.14 12.89 52.02
N ASP A 33 15.09 13.39 52.66
CA ASP A 33 13.79 13.57 52.01
C ASP A 33 13.83 14.56 50.83
N GLU A 34 14.56 15.68 50.92
CA GLU A 34 14.71 16.59 49.78
C GLU A 34 15.49 15.95 48.61
N ARG A 35 16.54 15.16 48.86
CA ARG A 35 17.24 14.43 47.80
C ARG A 35 16.36 13.35 47.17
N TYR A 36 15.58 12.63 47.96
CA TYR A 36 14.64 11.62 47.45
C TYR A 36 13.51 12.27 46.66
N LEU A 37 12.92 13.37 47.12
CA LEU A 37 11.91 14.11 46.38
C LEU A 37 12.46 14.69 45.08
N THR A 38 13.69 15.24 45.10
CA THR A 38 14.35 15.77 43.90
C THR A 38 14.68 14.64 42.92
N LEU A 39 15.21 13.50 43.38
CA LEU A 39 15.43 12.32 42.53
C LEU A 39 14.14 11.75 41.97
N TYR A 40 13.06 11.65 42.76
CA TYR A 40 11.76 11.13 42.32
C TYR A 40 11.08 12.08 41.32
N THR A 41 11.18 13.39 41.54
CA THR A 41 10.66 14.41 40.63
C THR A 41 11.49 14.45 39.36
N THR A 42 12.82 14.33 39.43
CA THR A 42 13.70 14.28 38.25
C THR A 42 13.53 12.98 37.47
N TYR A 43 13.31 11.83 38.13
CA TYR A 43 12.95 10.58 37.47
C TYR A 43 11.59 10.69 36.79
N HIS A 44 10.56 11.22 37.45
CA HIS A 44 9.24 11.39 36.83
C HIS A 44 9.23 12.45 35.73
N LEU A 45 10.03 13.52 35.85
CA LEU A 45 10.21 14.52 34.78
C LEU A 45 10.98 13.90 33.62
N ALA A 46 12.07 13.15 33.86
CA ALA A 46 12.83 12.44 32.84
C ALA A 46 11.97 11.35 32.16
N THR A 47 11.11 10.66 32.90
CA THR A 47 10.17 9.65 32.37
C THR A 47 9.04 10.30 31.58
N LYS A 48 8.52 11.48 32.02
CA LYS A 48 7.55 12.27 31.25
C LYS A 48 8.17 12.93 30.01
N VAL A 49 9.41 13.39 30.08
CA VAL A 49 10.16 13.98 28.96
C VAL A 49 10.56 12.91 27.94
N THR A 50 10.96 11.70 28.37
CA THR A 50 11.18 10.55 27.47
C THR A 50 9.88 9.98 26.90
N ALA A 51 8.78 9.97 27.65
CA ALA A 51 7.47 9.56 27.15
C ALA A 51 6.81 10.59 26.20
N MET A 52 6.98 11.90 26.47
CA MET A 52 6.60 12.98 25.53
C MET A 52 7.49 12.98 24.29
N SER A 53 8.79 12.71 24.45
CA SER A 53 9.74 12.55 23.34
C SER A 53 9.34 11.37 22.44
N SER A 54 8.91 10.23 22.99
CA SER A 54 8.47 9.09 22.18
C SER A 54 7.25 9.41 21.30
N LYS A 55 6.20 10.04 21.83
CA LYS A 55 5.01 10.39 21.01
C LYS A 55 5.30 11.47 19.98
N ALA A 56 6.09 12.50 20.33
CA ALA A 56 6.46 13.56 19.39
C ALA A 56 7.32 13.01 18.24
N VAL A 57 8.32 12.17 18.55
CA VAL A 57 9.16 11.49 17.54
C VAL A 57 8.32 10.64 16.61
N LYS A 58 7.36 9.89 17.15
CA LYS A 58 6.41 9.08 16.39
C LYS A 58 5.53 9.88 15.43
N VAL A 59 5.04 11.05 15.86
CA VAL A 59 4.29 11.97 14.99
C VAL A 59 5.19 12.57 13.91
N VAL A 60 6.43 12.95 14.26
CA VAL A 60 7.41 13.45 13.29
C VAL A 60 7.77 12.38 12.27
N GLN A 61 7.92 11.11 12.67
CA GLN A 61 8.14 9.98 11.75
C GLN A 61 7.02 9.87 10.72
N ILE A 62 5.75 9.90 11.17
CA ILE A 62 4.59 9.85 10.29
C ILE A 62 4.57 11.06 9.35
N GLY A 63 4.82 12.27 9.88
CA GLY A 63 4.86 13.49 9.07
C GLY A 63 5.96 13.46 8.00
N CYS A 64 7.19 13.08 8.38
CA CYS A 64 8.29 12.89 7.44
C CYS A 64 7.94 11.84 6.38
N ALA A 65 7.32 10.72 6.78
CA ALA A 65 6.90 9.67 5.88
C ALA A 65 5.85 10.11 4.87
N SER A 66 4.83 10.81 5.33
CA SER A 66 3.83 11.39 4.44
C SER A 66 4.46 12.37 3.44
N VAL A 67 5.39 13.22 3.88
CA VAL A 67 6.05 14.20 3.00
C VAL A 67 6.92 13.50 1.96
N TYR A 68 7.79 12.56 2.35
CA TYR A 68 8.62 11.89 1.34
C TYR A 68 7.79 10.96 0.45
N CYS A 69 6.73 10.32 0.95
CA CYS A 69 5.87 9.48 0.12
C CYS A 69 5.14 10.32 -0.93
N LEU A 70 4.65 11.49 -0.53
CA LEU A 70 4.07 12.47 -1.44
C LEU A 70 5.06 12.93 -2.52
N LEU A 71 6.36 13.00 -2.22
CA LEU A 71 7.35 13.51 -3.15
C LEU A 71 8.04 12.44 -4.00
N SER A 72 7.97 11.15 -3.65
CA SER A 72 8.75 10.12 -4.36
C SER A 72 8.08 8.77 -4.58
N ALA A 73 7.00 8.43 -3.87
CA ALA A 73 6.55 7.05 -3.79
C ALA A 73 5.85 6.53 -5.07
N GLY A 74 4.98 7.35 -5.66
CA GLY A 74 4.17 7.02 -6.84
C GLY A 74 4.28 8.03 -7.98
N VAL A 75 5.37 8.82 -8.01
CA VAL A 75 5.57 9.91 -8.99
C VAL A 75 5.45 9.42 -10.43
N ILE A 76 5.83 8.18 -10.70
CA ILE A 76 5.77 7.58 -12.04
C ILE A 76 4.35 7.49 -12.62
N PHE A 77 3.31 7.52 -11.78
CA PHE A 77 1.92 7.47 -12.23
C PHE A 77 1.42 8.83 -12.69
N GLY A 78 2.14 9.92 -12.40
CA GLY A 78 1.94 11.25 -12.99
C GLY A 78 2.51 11.40 -14.40
N PHE A 79 2.66 10.29 -15.14
CA PHE A 79 3.32 10.28 -16.45
C PHE A 79 2.61 11.14 -17.50
N ALA A 80 1.28 11.24 -17.49
CA ALA A 80 0.55 12.05 -18.46
C ALA A 80 0.99 13.53 -18.43
N ALA A 81 1.14 14.11 -17.23
CA ALA A 81 1.70 15.45 -17.04
C ALA A 81 3.18 15.53 -17.44
N PHE A 82 3.97 14.51 -17.10
CA PHE A 82 5.40 14.47 -17.41
C PHE A 82 5.68 14.33 -18.91
N LYS A 83 4.96 13.45 -19.61
CA LYS A 83 4.99 13.24 -21.06
C LYS A 83 4.75 14.54 -21.82
N ALA A 84 3.83 15.38 -21.34
CA ALA A 84 3.58 16.69 -21.95
C ALA A 84 4.81 17.60 -21.92
N VAL A 85 5.63 17.54 -20.85
CA VAL A 85 6.89 18.29 -20.76
C VAL A 85 7.98 17.66 -21.64
N LEU A 86 8.11 16.32 -21.64
CA LEU A 86 9.06 15.61 -22.51
C LEU A 86 8.83 15.92 -24.00
N LEU A 87 7.57 15.97 -24.42
CA LEU A 87 7.19 16.37 -25.77
C LEU A 87 7.52 17.84 -26.07
N ALA A 88 7.39 18.72 -25.08
CA ALA A 88 7.70 20.14 -25.23
C ALA A 88 9.22 20.42 -25.28
N GLU A 89 10.03 19.55 -24.70
CA GLU A 89 11.50 19.55 -24.79
C GLU A 89 12.04 18.72 -25.98
N ASP A 90 11.15 18.21 -26.84
CA ASP A 90 11.49 17.44 -28.04
C ASP A 90 12.30 16.16 -27.77
N VAL A 91 12.05 15.51 -26.62
CA VAL A 91 12.67 14.23 -26.28
C VAL A 91 12.23 13.16 -27.27
N TYR A 92 13.20 12.42 -27.83
CA TYR A 92 13.01 11.46 -28.93
C TYR A 92 12.50 12.06 -30.24
N GLY A 93 12.66 13.38 -30.43
CA GLY A 93 12.32 14.05 -31.69
C GLY A 93 13.08 13.51 -32.90
N GLU A 94 14.26 12.90 -32.68
CA GLU A 94 15.09 12.27 -33.71
C GLU A 94 14.43 11.06 -34.39
N TYR A 95 13.43 10.45 -33.76
CA TYR A 95 12.66 9.35 -34.36
C TYR A 95 11.58 9.86 -35.33
N CYS A 96 11.32 11.16 -35.36
CA CYS A 96 10.35 11.76 -36.27
C CYS A 96 11.00 12.21 -37.58
N PRO A 97 10.39 11.91 -38.73
CA PRO A 97 10.77 12.52 -40.01
C PRO A 97 10.73 14.05 -39.93
N ALA A 98 11.68 14.72 -40.59
CA ALA A 98 11.85 16.18 -40.53
C ALA A 98 10.58 16.98 -40.92
N ASP A 99 9.76 16.43 -41.82
CA ASP A 99 8.54 17.07 -42.34
C ASP A 99 7.25 16.61 -41.65
N SER A 100 7.35 15.83 -40.56
CA SER A 100 6.18 15.31 -39.85
C SER A 100 5.73 16.25 -38.72
N ALA A 101 4.41 16.37 -38.54
CA ALA A 101 3.86 17.03 -37.36
C ALA A 101 4.22 16.25 -36.10
N ARG A 102 4.72 16.95 -35.07
CA ARG A 102 5.07 16.35 -33.78
C ARG A 102 3.86 16.31 -32.84
N PRO A 103 3.69 15.24 -32.04
CA PRO A 103 4.50 14.01 -32.03
C PRO A 103 4.19 13.08 -33.21
N CYS A 104 5.23 12.44 -33.75
CA CYS A 104 5.06 11.33 -34.68
C CYS A 104 4.79 10.01 -33.93
N THR A 105 4.30 9.01 -34.66
CA THR A 105 3.97 7.67 -34.12
C THR A 105 5.13 7.02 -33.36
N GLU A 106 6.35 7.06 -33.90
CA GLU A 106 7.51 6.39 -33.26
C GLU A 106 7.97 7.12 -31.98
N GLN A 107 7.88 8.46 -31.95
CA GLN A 107 8.15 9.24 -30.74
C GLN A 107 7.12 8.94 -29.64
N ASP A 108 5.83 8.87 -29.99
CA ASP A 108 4.78 8.59 -29.00
C ASP A 108 4.92 7.17 -28.43
N LEU A 109 5.16 6.16 -29.27
CA LEU A 109 5.41 4.77 -28.85
C LEU A 109 6.61 4.65 -27.91
N LYS A 110 7.72 5.35 -28.23
CA LYS A 110 8.94 5.34 -27.40
C LYS A 110 8.68 5.99 -26.04
N LEU A 111 7.93 7.09 -25.99
CA LEU A 111 7.54 7.72 -24.72
C LEU A 111 6.61 6.81 -23.91
N ASN A 112 5.57 6.23 -24.52
CA ASN A 112 4.64 5.32 -23.83
C ASN A 112 5.35 4.07 -23.29
N PHE A 113 6.41 3.62 -23.96
CA PHE A 113 7.24 2.52 -23.48
C PHE A 113 7.96 2.85 -22.17
N ILE A 114 8.40 4.10 -21.95
CA ILE A 114 9.01 4.51 -20.66
C ILE A 114 8.06 4.20 -19.51
N PHE A 115 6.81 4.63 -19.62
CA PHE A 115 5.81 4.40 -18.59
C PHE A 115 5.46 2.91 -18.46
N THR A 116 5.30 2.22 -19.59
CA THR A 116 5.01 0.77 -19.61
C THR A 116 6.05 -0.01 -18.81
N LEU A 117 7.34 0.25 -19.09
CA LEU A 117 8.46 -0.38 -18.41
C LEU A 117 8.44 -0.05 -16.91
N ALA A 118 8.35 1.23 -16.56
CA ALA A 118 8.36 1.69 -15.17
C ALA A 118 7.19 1.13 -14.35
N ALA A 119 5.97 1.12 -14.89
CA ALA A 119 4.81 0.55 -14.21
C ALA A 119 4.96 -0.95 -13.97
N GLY A 120 5.52 -1.69 -14.95
CA GLY A 120 5.82 -3.12 -14.78
C GLY A 120 6.91 -3.36 -13.73
N VAL A 121 8.01 -2.61 -13.80
CA VAL A 121 9.14 -2.68 -12.85
C VAL A 121 8.68 -2.38 -11.43
N THR A 122 7.80 -1.40 -11.22
CA THR A 122 7.26 -1.05 -9.89
C THR A 122 6.52 -2.22 -9.26
N ASN A 123 5.67 -2.88 -10.04
CA ASN A 123 4.88 -4.02 -9.56
C ASN A 123 5.76 -5.24 -9.28
N VAL A 124 6.77 -5.51 -10.13
CA VAL A 124 7.73 -6.60 -9.93
C VAL A 124 8.67 -6.32 -8.75
N ALA A 125 9.04 -5.04 -8.52
CA ALA A 125 9.89 -4.62 -7.42
C ALA A 125 9.22 -4.81 -6.04
N ALA A 126 7.90 -4.94 -5.97
CA ALA A 126 7.19 -5.15 -4.71
C ALA A 126 7.66 -6.40 -3.95
N LEU A 127 7.96 -7.51 -4.65
CA LEU A 127 8.48 -8.74 -4.04
C LEU A 127 9.86 -8.58 -3.38
N PRO A 128 10.91 -8.14 -4.11
CA PRO A 128 12.23 -7.96 -3.50
C PRO A 128 12.22 -6.87 -2.44
N VAL A 129 11.40 -5.82 -2.58
CA VAL A 129 11.23 -4.79 -1.55
C VAL A 129 10.68 -5.38 -0.26
N GLY A 130 9.64 -6.22 -0.36
CA GLY A 130 9.10 -6.94 0.80
C GLY A 130 10.15 -7.81 1.48
N TRP A 131 10.91 -8.59 0.70
CA TRP A 131 11.99 -9.42 1.23
C TRP A 131 13.08 -8.60 1.94
N VAL A 132 13.52 -7.48 1.35
CA VAL A 132 14.51 -6.58 1.98
C VAL A 132 13.96 -5.98 3.27
N LEU A 133 12.70 -5.53 3.26
CA LEU A 133 12.04 -4.97 4.44
C LEU A 133 11.97 -5.99 5.58
N ASP A 134 11.66 -7.25 5.27
CA ASP A 134 11.51 -8.30 6.27
C ASP A 134 12.86 -8.75 6.87
N HIS A 135 13.94 -8.76 6.08
CA HIS A 135 15.26 -9.24 6.55
C HIS A 135 16.18 -8.14 7.09
N TYR A 136 16.17 -6.96 6.48
CA TYR A 136 17.07 -5.85 6.80
C TYR A 136 16.37 -4.68 7.49
N GLY A 137 15.04 -4.72 7.56
CA GLY A 137 14.25 -3.71 8.21
C GLY A 137 13.98 -2.46 7.35
N PRO A 138 13.16 -1.55 7.89
CA PRO A 138 12.63 -0.39 7.18
C PRO A 138 13.67 0.66 6.83
N ARG A 139 14.65 0.87 7.72
CA ARG A 139 15.69 1.90 7.54
C ARG A 139 16.56 1.58 6.33
N ILE A 140 17.01 0.34 6.19
CA ILE A 140 17.82 -0.09 5.05
C ILE A 140 16.99 -0.03 3.77
N SER A 141 15.73 -0.48 3.81
CA SER A 141 14.79 -0.38 2.68
C SER A 141 14.65 1.07 2.19
N GLY A 142 14.42 2.02 3.09
CA GLY A 142 14.32 3.45 2.76
C GLY A 142 15.62 4.06 2.21
N ILE A 143 16.79 3.67 2.74
CA ILE A 143 18.10 4.12 2.23
C ILE A 143 18.31 3.61 0.80
N VAL A 144 18.07 2.32 0.55
CA VAL A 144 18.16 1.74 -0.81
C VAL A 144 17.22 2.45 -1.78
N GLY A 145 15.99 2.74 -1.36
CA GLY A 145 15.03 3.51 -2.14
C GLY A 145 15.54 4.92 -2.48
N SER A 146 16.13 5.62 -1.51
CA SER A 146 16.71 6.95 -1.72
C SER A 146 17.88 6.95 -2.72
N LEU A 147 18.70 5.90 -2.71
CA LEU A 147 19.80 5.73 -3.67
C LEU A 147 19.26 5.55 -5.09
N TRP A 148 18.26 4.69 -5.28
CA TRP A 148 17.61 4.51 -6.59
C TRP A 148 16.97 5.80 -7.09
N ILE A 149 16.28 6.56 -6.24
CA ILE A 149 15.71 7.87 -6.60
C ILE A 149 16.83 8.86 -6.97
N THR A 150 17.95 8.85 -6.24
CA THR A 150 19.12 9.70 -6.55
C THR A 150 19.69 9.37 -7.92
N VAL A 151 19.89 8.08 -8.22
CA VAL A 151 20.36 7.63 -9.54
C VAL A 151 19.36 8.02 -10.62
N GLY A 152 18.06 7.86 -10.37
CA GLY A 152 16.99 8.29 -11.29
C GLY A 152 17.08 9.76 -11.64
N ALA A 153 17.19 10.64 -10.63
CA ALA A 153 17.33 12.09 -10.82
C ALA A 153 18.64 12.46 -11.53
N ALA A 154 19.74 11.81 -11.17
CA ALA A 154 21.05 11.99 -11.80
C ALA A 154 21.04 11.68 -13.31
N MET A 155 20.32 10.63 -13.75
CA MET A 155 20.18 10.32 -15.17
C MET A 155 19.53 11.45 -15.97
N TYR A 156 18.54 12.15 -15.40
CA TYR A 156 17.92 13.31 -16.05
C TYR A 156 18.78 14.57 -16.01
N ILE A 157 19.55 14.79 -14.94
CA ILE A 157 20.51 15.92 -14.84
C ILE A 157 21.59 15.81 -15.93
N TRP A 158 22.13 14.61 -16.14
CA TRP A 158 23.21 14.34 -17.09
C TRP A 158 22.73 13.71 -18.40
N ALA A 159 21.45 13.86 -18.75
CA ALA A 159 20.84 13.17 -19.90
C ALA A 159 21.61 13.42 -21.21
N GLN A 160 22.09 14.64 -21.44
CA GLN A 160 22.84 14.98 -22.67
C GLN A 160 24.20 14.28 -22.78
N GLN A 161 24.83 13.92 -21.65
CA GLN A 161 26.14 13.26 -21.64
C GLN A 161 25.99 11.75 -21.86
N PHE A 162 24.91 11.17 -21.34
CA PHE A 162 24.67 9.73 -21.42
C PHE A 162 23.91 9.28 -22.67
N SER A 163 23.24 10.20 -23.38
CA SER A 163 22.40 9.92 -24.56
C SER A 163 23.09 9.09 -25.65
N HIS A 164 24.42 9.18 -25.78
CA HIS A 164 25.19 8.41 -26.76
C HIS A 164 25.47 6.95 -26.36
N ILE A 165 25.37 6.60 -25.08
CA ILE A 165 25.74 5.27 -24.56
C ILE A 165 24.48 4.47 -24.17
N LEU A 166 23.53 5.13 -23.53
CA LEU A 166 22.35 4.51 -22.92
C LEU A 166 21.19 5.50 -22.94
N ASP A 167 19.96 5.00 -22.88
CA ASP A 167 18.76 5.83 -22.87
C ASP A 167 18.51 6.37 -21.44
N PRO A 168 18.88 7.63 -21.14
CA PRO A 168 18.88 8.13 -19.77
C PRO A 168 17.46 8.35 -19.25
N TYR A 169 16.51 8.69 -20.13
CA TYR A 169 15.12 8.92 -19.77
C TYR A 169 14.43 7.62 -19.37
N LEU A 170 14.65 6.54 -20.14
CA LEU A 170 14.12 5.21 -19.83
C LEU A 170 14.69 4.66 -18.52
N ILE A 171 16.01 4.73 -18.36
CA ILE A 171 16.70 4.22 -17.16
C ILE A 171 16.32 5.05 -15.95
N GLY A 172 16.37 6.38 -16.05
CA GLY A 172 16.02 7.29 -14.96
C GLY A 172 14.61 7.05 -14.43
N TYR A 173 13.62 6.94 -15.33
CA TYR A 173 12.23 6.67 -14.95
C TYR A 173 12.06 5.28 -14.33
N SER A 174 12.79 4.27 -14.82
CA SER A 174 12.79 2.92 -14.24
C SER A 174 13.42 2.88 -12.85
N MET A 175 14.45 3.71 -12.58
CA MET A 175 15.02 3.83 -11.24
C MET A 175 14.04 4.46 -10.24
N PHE A 176 13.24 5.45 -10.66
CA PHE A 176 12.14 5.96 -9.83
C PHE A 176 11.09 4.89 -9.53
N ALA A 177 10.76 4.04 -10.51
CA ALA A 177 9.85 2.91 -10.35
C ALA A 177 10.34 1.87 -9.32
N ILE A 178 11.66 1.66 -9.21
CA ILE A 178 12.23 0.78 -8.18
C ILE A 178 12.24 1.50 -6.82
N GLY A 179 12.72 2.74 -6.78
CA GLY A 179 12.92 3.47 -5.54
C GLY A 179 11.64 3.84 -4.79
N GLY A 180 10.54 4.13 -5.52
CA GLY A 180 9.25 4.49 -4.94
C GLY A 180 8.69 3.42 -3.97
N PRO A 181 8.52 2.16 -4.40
CA PRO A 181 8.10 1.06 -3.53
C PRO A 181 8.97 0.84 -2.29
N PHE A 182 10.30 0.95 -2.39
CA PHE A 182 11.21 0.83 -1.24
C PHE A 182 10.87 1.82 -0.12
N VAL A 183 10.61 3.07 -0.49
CA VAL A 183 10.25 4.15 0.45
C VAL A 183 8.79 4.01 0.93
N PHE A 184 7.90 3.58 0.06
CA PHE A 184 6.47 3.44 0.36
C PHE A 184 6.18 2.28 1.32
N ILE A 185 6.61 1.08 0.96
CA ILE A 185 6.29 -0.16 1.69
C ILE A 185 6.91 -0.14 3.09
N SER A 186 8.14 0.39 3.22
CA SER A 186 8.81 0.57 4.51
C SER A 186 8.10 1.55 5.46
N SER A 187 7.20 2.38 4.95
CA SER A 187 6.45 3.35 5.76
C SER A 187 5.21 2.74 6.42
N PHE A 188 4.69 1.60 5.93
CA PHE A 188 3.47 0.98 6.47
C PHE A 188 3.56 0.59 7.94
N GLN A 189 4.74 0.15 8.39
CA GLN A 189 4.99 -0.15 9.80
C GLN A 189 4.77 1.06 10.74
N LEU A 190 4.79 2.30 10.24
CA LEU A 190 4.49 3.48 11.04
C LEU A 190 3.02 3.51 11.49
N ALA A 191 2.10 2.82 10.79
CA ALA A 191 0.72 2.67 11.23
C ALA A 191 0.61 2.01 12.62
N ASN A 192 1.55 1.13 12.97
CA ASN A 192 1.57 0.45 14.28
C ASN A 192 1.99 1.36 15.43
N THR A 193 2.51 2.53 15.11
CA THR A 193 3.03 3.48 16.09
C THR A 193 1.93 4.00 17.02
N PHE A 194 0.70 4.10 16.48
CA PHE A 194 -0.54 4.41 17.20
C PHE A 194 -1.62 3.37 16.85
N PRO A 195 -1.70 2.24 17.56
CA PRO A 195 -2.58 1.13 17.22
C PRO A 195 -4.06 1.54 17.08
N LYS A 196 -4.54 2.45 17.93
CA LYS A 196 -5.91 3.00 17.88
C LYS A 196 -6.23 3.83 16.63
N LYS A 197 -5.21 4.26 15.88
CA LYS A 197 -5.34 5.09 14.66
C LYS A 197 -4.60 4.47 13.47
N SER A 198 -4.29 3.16 13.53
CA SER A 198 -3.48 2.48 12.52
C SER A 198 -4.11 2.54 11.13
N GLY A 199 -5.42 2.29 11.02
CA GLY A 199 -6.17 2.39 9.76
C GLY A 199 -6.11 3.80 9.15
N PHE A 200 -6.26 4.84 9.98
CA PHE A 200 -6.14 6.23 9.52
C PHE A 200 -4.72 6.55 9.01
N ILE A 201 -3.68 6.15 9.75
CA ILE A 201 -2.28 6.38 9.36
C ILE A 201 -1.94 5.62 8.07
N LEU A 202 -2.38 4.37 7.95
CA LEU A 202 -2.19 3.57 6.74
C LEU A 202 -2.90 4.23 5.54
N SER A 203 -4.15 4.68 5.74
CA SER A 203 -4.92 5.39 4.72
C SER A 203 -4.26 6.70 4.28
N LEU A 204 -3.63 7.43 5.21
CA LEU A 204 -2.88 8.64 4.94
C LEU A 204 -1.63 8.34 4.10
N ILE A 205 -0.85 7.32 4.47
CA ILE A 205 0.36 6.92 3.74
C ILE A 205 0.00 6.46 2.32
N THR A 206 -1.01 5.60 2.17
CA THR A 206 -1.50 5.17 0.85
C THR A 206 -2.05 6.35 0.04
N GLY A 207 -2.74 7.28 0.69
CA GLY A 207 -3.19 8.51 0.06
C GLY A 207 -2.06 9.36 -0.48
N THR A 208 -0.97 9.51 0.28
CA THR A 208 0.20 10.27 -0.18
C THR A 208 0.89 9.63 -1.38
N PHE A 209 0.85 8.29 -1.52
CA PHE A 209 1.33 7.61 -2.71
C PHE A 209 0.56 8.00 -3.96
N ASP A 210 -0.78 7.99 -3.92
CA ASP A 210 -1.58 8.37 -5.09
C ASP A 210 -1.47 9.88 -5.40
N CYS A 211 -1.39 10.71 -4.35
CA CYS A 211 -1.17 12.15 -4.48
C CYS A 211 0.19 12.50 -5.07
N SER A 212 1.18 11.62 -5.00
CA SER A 212 2.55 11.93 -5.46
C SER A 212 2.66 12.17 -6.97
N SER A 213 1.68 11.71 -7.75
CA SER A 213 1.51 12.08 -9.17
C SER A 213 1.41 13.60 -9.37
N ALA A 214 0.98 14.37 -8.37
CA ALA A 214 0.91 15.82 -8.40
C ALA A 214 2.29 16.49 -8.59
N LEU A 215 3.40 15.83 -8.23
CA LEU A 215 4.74 16.38 -8.41
C LEU A 215 5.00 16.79 -9.87
N PHE A 216 4.72 15.89 -10.82
CA PHE A 216 4.91 16.18 -12.24
C PHE A 216 3.85 17.12 -12.81
N LEU A 217 2.65 17.17 -12.20
CA LEU A 217 1.66 18.21 -12.51
C LEU A 217 2.20 19.61 -12.15
N PHE A 218 2.72 19.79 -10.92
CA PHE A 218 3.30 21.06 -10.50
C PHE A 218 4.51 21.44 -11.36
N TYR A 219 5.35 20.46 -11.72
CA TYR A 219 6.45 20.69 -12.65
C TYR A 219 5.94 21.21 -14.00
N ARG A 220 4.94 20.56 -14.60
CA ARG A 220 4.36 20.99 -15.88
C ARG A 220 3.80 22.42 -15.80
N LEU A 221 3.06 22.74 -14.74
CA LEU A 221 2.49 24.09 -14.54
C LEU A 221 3.60 25.13 -14.41
N GLY A 222 4.66 24.83 -13.64
CA GLY A 222 5.84 25.68 -13.51
C GLY A 222 6.58 25.88 -14.83
N TYR A 223 6.72 24.82 -15.63
CA TYR A 223 7.34 24.87 -16.96
C TYR A 223 6.57 25.77 -17.93
N GLN A 224 5.23 25.67 -17.93
CA GLN A 224 4.37 26.51 -18.77
C GLN A 224 4.39 27.98 -18.34
N HIS A 225 4.36 28.26 -17.04
CA HIS A 225 4.36 29.64 -16.53
C HIS A 225 5.71 30.33 -16.72
N SER A 226 6.80 29.58 -16.63
CA SER A 226 8.17 30.10 -16.79
C SER A 226 8.59 30.28 -18.26
N GLY A 227 7.64 30.27 -19.20
CA GLY A 227 7.91 30.45 -20.63
C GLY A 227 8.80 29.35 -21.23
N LYS A 228 8.74 28.10 -20.71
CA LYS A 228 9.58 26.96 -21.13
C LYS A 228 11.08 27.07 -20.80
N GLY A 229 11.47 27.96 -19.87
CA GLY A 229 12.88 28.11 -19.48
C GLY A 229 13.39 27.10 -18.43
N TRP A 230 12.48 26.34 -17.79
CA TRP A 230 12.82 25.40 -16.71
C TRP A 230 13.02 23.98 -17.24
N HIS A 231 14.22 23.70 -17.75
CA HIS A 231 14.52 22.38 -18.35
C HIS A 231 14.55 21.23 -17.33
N LEU A 232 14.38 20.00 -17.82
CA LEU A 232 14.45 18.76 -17.02
C LEU A 232 15.66 18.74 -16.07
N SER A 233 16.85 19.10 -16.53
CA SER A 233 18.08 19.05 -15.72
C SER A 233 18.04 19.99 -14.51
N GLN A 234 17.41 21.16 -14.64
CA GLN A 234 17.25 22.13 -13.54
C GLN A 234 16.23 21.63 -12.53
N PHE A 235 15.09 21.12 -13.00
CA PHE A 235 14.06 20.55 -12.13
C PHE A 235 14.60 19.36 -11.34
N PHE A 236 15.25 18.40 -12.01
CA PHE A 236 15.81 17.24 -11.33
C PHE A 236 17.02 17.60 -10.45
N GLY A 237 17.75 18.67 -10.76
CA GLY A 237 18.76 19.26 -9.89
C GLY A 237 18.18 19.73 -8.55
N VAL A 238 17.02 20.41 -8.56
CA VAL A 238 16.30 20.77 -7.32
C VAL A 238 15.69 19.53 -6.66
N TYR A 239 15.18 18.60 -7.46
CA TYR A 239 14.58 17.35 -6.96
C TYR A 239 15.55 16.48 -6.16
N MET A 240 16.88 16.64 -6.31
CA MET A 240 17.89 15.98 -5.47
C MET A 240 17.76 16.28 -3.97
N ILE A 241 17.06 17.35 -3.59
CA ILE A 241 16.70 17.64 -2.19
C ILE A 241 15.80 16.52 -1.62
N VAL A 242 14.93 15.91 -2.43
CA VAL A 242 13.99 14.87 -2.00
C VAL A 242 14.71 13.58 -1.55
N PRO A 243 15.56 12.92 -2.36
CA PRO A 243 16.29 11.75 -1.89
C PRO A 243 17.26 12.07 -0.75
N LEU A 244 17.85 13.28 -0.71
CA LEU A 244 18.65 13.71 0.43
C LEU A 244 17.80 13.81 1.71
N PHE A 245 16.60 14.39 1.63
CA PHE A 245 15.66 14.45 2.74
C PHE A 245 15.24 13.06 3.21
N ILE A 246 14.98 12.13 2.29
CA ILE A 246 14.70 10.72 2.61
C ILE A 246 15.89 10.14 3.37
N LEU A 247 17.10 10.24 2.83
CA LEU A 247 18.31 9.70 3.46
C LEU A 247 18.51 10.26 4.88
N LEU A 248 18.39 11.58 5.05
CA LEU A 248 18.52 12.23 6.36
C LEU A 248 17.42 11.76 7.33
N SER A 249 16.18 11.66 6.88
CA SER A 249 15.07 11.18 7.70
C SER A 249 15.27 9.71 8.15
N GLN A 250 15.78 8.86 7.24
CA GLN A 250 16.08 7.46 7.54
C GLN A 250 17.25 7.32 8.52
N LEU A 251 18.24 8.22 8.45
CA LEU A 251 19.42 8.17 9.32
C LEU A 251 19.18 8.72 10.72
N THR A 252 18.27 9.70 10.86
CA THR A 252 18.11 10.49 12.11
C THR A 252 16.83 10.20 12.88
N VAL A 253 15.71 9.96 12.19
CA VAL A 253 14.37 9.93 12.79
C VAL A 253 13.75 8.52 12.75
N MET A 254 14.04 7.72 11.73
CA MET A 254 13.40 6.41 11.55
C MET A 254 13.94 5.31 12.48
N PRO A 255 13.06 4.37 12.90
CA PRO A 255 13.44 3.25 13.75
C PRO A 255 14.32 2.24 12.99
N ASN A 256 15.26 1.61 13.71
CA ASN A 256 16.16 0.60 13.14
C ASN A 256 15.45 -0.74 12.91
N ASP A 257 14.60 -1.15 13.85
CA ASP A 257 13.94 -2.44 13.81
C ASP A 257 12.52 -2.29 13.25
N SER A 258 12.14 -3.23 12.38
CA SER A 258 10.79 -3.29 11.83
C SER A 258 9.80 -3.57 12.95
N TYR A 259 8.74 -2.76 13.07
CA TYR A 259 7.77 -2.96 14.15
C TYR A 259 6.94 -4.24 14.00
N LYS A 260 6.72 -4.73 12.77
CA LYS A 260 5.96 -5.97 12.40
C LYS A 260 5.94 -6.21 10.88
N THR A 261 5.68 -7.44 10.44
CA THR A 261 5.48 -7.79 9.02
C THR A 261 4.16 -7.23 8.47
N GLN A 262 4.04 -7.04 7.15
CA GLN A 262 2.82 -6.50 6.51
C GLN A 262 1.56 -7.32 6.82
N GLY A 263 1.67 -8.64 6.79
CA GLY A 263 0.56 -9.53 7.16
C GLY A 263 0.07 -9.27 8.57
N THR A 264 0.98 -9.09 9.52
CA THR A 264 0.63 -8.75 10.90
C THR A 264 0.00 -7.34 11.02
N ILE A 265 0.42 -6.38 10.19
CA ILE A 265 -0.21 -5.03 10.14
C ILE A 265 -1.67 -5.16 9.71
N GLU A 266 -1.93 -5.90 8.64
CA GLU A 266 -3.28 -6.13 8.16
C GLU A 266 -4.12 -6.89 9.19
N LYS A 267 -3.56 -7.92 9.84
CA LYS A 267 -4.21 -8.66 10.92
C LYS A 267 -4.62 -7.73 12.06
N ILE A 268 -3.70 -6.92 12.57
CA ILE A 268 -3.96 -5.97 13.66
C ILE A 268 -5.03 -4.94 13.23
N SER A 269 -4.98 -4.44 12.00
CA SER A 269 -5.96 -3.48 11.50
C SER A 269 -7.36 -4.07 11.32
N ALA A 270 -7.45 -5.33 10.88
CA ALA A 270 -8.72 -6.02 10.63
C ALA A 270 -9.34 -6.55 11.93
N GLU A 271 -8.53 -7.17 12.78
CA GLU A 271 -8.97 -7.87 13.99
C GLU A 271 -8.96 -6.98 15.24
N HIS A 272 -8.21 -5.88 15.24
CA HIS A 272 -7.92 -5.07 16.44
C HIS A 272 -7.31 -5.89 17.60
N LEU A 273 -6.68 -7.01 17.27
CA LEU A 273 -5.97 -7.89 18.18
C LEU A 273 -4.46 -7.76 17.96
N ASP A 274 -3.69 -7.92 19.03
CA ASP A 274 -2.24 -8.08 18.96
C ASP A 274 -1.86 -9.48 18.45
N GLU A 275 -0.56 -9.73 18.24
CA GLU A 275 -0.04 -11.03 17.75
C GLU A 275 -0.36 -12.21 18.67
N ASN A 276 -0.66 -11.92 19.94
CA ASN A 276 -1.02 -12.91 20.94
C ASN A 276 -2.54 -13.11 21.03
N GLY A 277 -3.33 -12.52 20.12
CA GLY A 277 -4.78 -12.64 20.11
C GLY A 277 -5.45 -11.88 21.26
N ARG A 278 -4.78 -10.83 21.76
CA ARG A 278 -5.26 -9.97 22.86
C ARG A 278 -5.69 -8.61 22.32
N LEU A 279 -6.64 -7.98 22.99
CA LEU A 279 -7.06 -6.62 22.64
C LEU A 279 -5.89 -5.63 22.75
N LEU A 280 -5.83 -4.68 21.81
CA LEU A 280 -4.84 -3.60 21.84
C LEU A 280 -4.98 -2.74 23.11
N GLU A 281 -3.87 -2.15 23.55
CA GLU A 281 -3.80 -1.43 24.82
C GLU A 281 -4.81 -0.25 24.87
N GLY A 282 -5.83 -0.40 25.72
CA GLY A 282 -6.91 0.57 25.92
C GLY A 282 -8.17 0.31 25.09
N ASP A 283 -8.26 -0.80 24.36
CA ASP A 283 -9.51 -1.35 23.86
C ASP A 283 -10.05 -2.38 24.85
N SER A 284 -11.35 -2.34 25.11
CA SER A 284 -12.05 -3.27 25.99
C SER A 284 -13.01 -4.13 25.18
N ILE A 285 -13.34 -5.32 25.68
CA ILE A 285 -14.34 -6.20 25.06
C ILE A 285 -15.67 -5.44 24.79
N SER A 286 -15.95 -4.38 25.56
CA SER A 286 -17.07 -3.46 25.39
C SER A 286 -17.11 -2.68 24.07
N ALA A 287 -15.98 -2.51 23.38
CA ALA A 287 -15.92 -1.82 22.09
C ALA A 287 -16.34 -2.76 20.93
N PHE A 288 -16.19 -4.07 21.13
CA PHE A 288 -16.44 -5.09 20.10
C PHE A 288 -17.78 -5.80 20.28
N CYS A 289 -18.24 -5.90 21.52
CA CYS A 289 -19.47 -6.58 21.91
C CYS A 289 -20.37 -5.58 22.65
N THR A 290 -21.45 -5.17 21.99
CA THR A 290 -22.45 -4.23 22.54
C THR A 290 -23.47 -4.92 23.45
N ASP A 291 -23.58 -6.24 23.37
CA ASP A 291 -24.42 -7.06 24.23
C ASP A 291 -23.70 -7.32 25.57
N ASP A 292 -24.36 -6.95 26.67
CA ASP A 292 -23.79 -7.06 28.02
C ASP A 292 -23.69 -8.51 28.51
N GLU A 293 -24.53 -9.44 28.04
CA GLU A 293 -24.45 -10.85 28.42
C GLU A 293 -23.30 -11.56 27.69
N GLU A 294 -23.19 -11.36 26.38
CA GLU A 294 -22.13 -11.92 25.55
C GLU A 294 -20.76 -11.33 25.91
N ARG A 295 -20.71 -10.04 26.29
CA ARG A 295 -19.50 -9.43 26.85
C ARG A 295 -19.05 -10.11 28.15
N ARG A 296 -19.97 -10.42 29.05
CA ARG A 296 -19.64 -11.06 30.35
C ARG A 296 -19.14 -12.48 30.17
N SER A 297 -19.70 -13.25 29.22
CA SER A 297 -19.19 -14.58 28.90
C SER A 297 -17.78 -14.52 28.32
N LEU A 298 -17.51 -13.62 27.36
CA LEU A 298 -16.18 -13.44 26.77
C LEU A 298 -15.12 -13.02 27.80
N VAL A 299 -15.45 -12.13 28.74
CA VAL A 299 -14.54 -11.72 29.83
C VAL A 299 -14.22 -12.90 30.76
N ASN A 300 -15.24 -13.69 31.11
CA ASN A 300 -15.08 -14.85 31.99
C ASN A 300 -14.27 -15.96 31.30
N GLU A 301 -14.54 -16.23 30.03
CA GLU A 301 -13.80 -17.22 29.24
C GLU A 301 -12.35 -16.78 28.99
N GLU A 302 -12.08 -15.50 28.69
CA GLU A 302 -10.72 -14.98 28.58
C GLU A 302 -9.95 -15.08 29.92
N ALA A 303 -10.64 -14.91 31.06
CA ALA A 303 -10.05 -15.12 32.38
C ALA A 303 -9.76 -16.59 32.69
N LEU A 304 -10.55 -17.52 32.16
CA LEU A 304 -10.32 -18.97 32.25
C LEU A 304 -9.13 -19.39 31.36
N ASP A 305 -9.08 -18.91 30.12
CA ASP A 305 -8.02 -19.20 29.14
C ASP A 305 -6.64 -18.71 29.64
N ARG A 306 -6.60 -17.51 30.27
CA ARG A 306 -5.40 -16.99 30.95
C ARG A 306 -4.86 -17.93 32.05
N ASN A 307 -5.74 -18.63 32.75
CA ASN A 307 -5.35 -19.58 33.81
C ASN A 307 -4.89 -20.94 33.25
N GLU A 308 -5.37 -21.36 32.07
CA GLU A 308 -4.93 -22.58 31.37
C GLU A 308 -3.60 -22.39 30.62
N GLU A 309 -3.35 -21.25 29.97
CA GLU A 309 -2.07 -20.99 29.28
C GLU A 309 -0.86 -21.00 30.23
N LEU A 310 -1.04 -20.60 31.49
CA LEU A 310 -0.02 -20.72 32.54
C LEU A 310 0.36 -22.19 32.83
N ARG A 311 -0.45 -23.17 32.41
CA ARG A 311 -0.27 -24.60 32.69
C ARG A 311 0.28 -25.41 31.51
N THR A 312 0.18 -24.94 30.27
CA THR A 312 0.61 -25.73 29.07
C THR A 312 1.48 -24.93 28.11
N ARG A 313 2.80 -25.16 28.15
CA ARG A 313 3.75 -24.77 27.09
C ARG A 313 3.76 -25.81 25.97
N ARG A 314 2.70 -25.90 25.16
CA ARG A 314 2.78 -26.59 23.85
C ARG A 314 1.62 -26.16 22.94
N GLY A 315 1.94 -25.38 21.90
CA GLY A 315 1.00 -24.93 20.87
C GLY A 315 0.08 -23.80 21.34
N ARG A 316 0.12 -22.65 20.66
CA ARG A 316 -0.79 -21.53 20.93
C ARG A 316 -2.19 -21.93 20.44
N ARG A 317 -3.13 -22.12 21.36
CA ARG A 317 -4.56 -22.27 21.04
C ARG A 317 -5.11 -20.87 20.76
N LYS A 318 -5.98 -20.70 19.75
CA LYS A 318 -6.63 -19.40 19.49
C LYS A 318 -7.42 -18.99 20.73
N SER A 319 -7.30 -17.73 21.13
CA SER A 319 -8.05 -17.22 22.28
C SER A 319 -9.55 -17.16 21.96
N VAL A 320 -10.40 -17.20 22.98
CA VAL A 320 -11.86 -17.04 22.82
C VAL A 320 -12.21 -15.70 22.15
N VAL A 321 -11.45 -14.64 22.46
CA VAL A 321 -11.63 -13.32 21.84
C VAL A 321 -11.21 -13.37 20.37
N GLU A 322 -10.12 -14.06 20.03
CA GLU A 322 -9.67 -14.29 18.64
C GLU A 322 -10.75 -15.03 17.85
N LEU A 323 -11.34 -16.10 18.40
CA LEU A 323 -12.45 -16.84 17.78
C LEU A 323 -13.71 -15.98 17.57
N HIS A 324 -14.05 -15.13 18.55
CA HIS A 324 -15.20 -14.23 18.43
C HIS A 324 -14.99 -13.18 17.34
N VAL A 325 -13.79 -12.57 17.29
CA VAL A 325 -13.43 -11.59 16.25
C VAL A 325 -13.41 -12.24 14.87
N GLU A 326 -12.82 -13.43 14.72
CA GLU A 326 -12.81 -14.20 13.47
C GLU A 326 -14.24 -14.51 13.01
N ARG A 327 -15.13 -14.92 13.92
CA ARG A 327 -16.55 -15.17 13.61
C ARG A 327 -17.26 -13.89 13.13
N LYS A 328 -17.00 -12.75 13.76
CA LYS A 328 -17.55 -11.45 13.36
C LYS A 328 -17.03 -11.02 11.98
N LEU A 329 -15.75 -11.24 11.70
CA LEU A 329 -15.15 -11.00 10.38
C LEU A 329 -15.69 -11.96 9.31
N GLU A 330 -15.94 -13.22 9.66
CA GLU A 330 -16.62 -14.18 8.79
C GLU A 330 -18.04 -13.72 8.45
N GLN A 331 -18.81 -13.26 9.43
CA GLN A 331 -20.14 -12.69 9.19
C GLN A 331 -20.09 -11.41 8.33
N LYS A 332 -19.19 -10.47 8.65
CA LYS A 332 -19.02 -9.19 7.90
C LYS A 332 -18.58 -9.42 6.45
N SER A 333 -17.67 -10.37 6.22
CA SER A 333 -17.22 -10.75 4.86
C SER A 333 -18.28 -11.51 4.05
N GLY A 334 -19.36 -11.98 4.69
CA GLY A 334 -20.38 -12.81 4.08
C GLY A 334 -19.99 -14.28 3.95
N GLY A 335 -19.05 -14.78 4.77
CA GLY A 335 -18.62 -16.17 4.82
C GLY A 335 -17.36 -16.49 4.01
N ILE A 336 -16.66 -15.49 3.48
CA ILE A 336 -15.39 -15.67 2.73
C ILE A 336 -14.16 -15.69 3.62
N PHE A 337 -14.22 -15.03 4.78
CA PHE A 337 -13.08 -14.95 5.68
C PHE A 337 -12.61 -16.34 6.12
N GLY A 338 -11.32 -16.62 6.02
CA GLY A 338 -10.74 -17.84 6.57
C GLY A 338 -10.75 -19.08 5.66
N ILE A 339 -11.17 -18.99 4.38
CA ILE A 339 -11.29 -20.20 3.52
C ILE A 339 -9.95 -20.94 3.37
N LEU A 340 -8.83 -20.22 3.28
CA LEU A 340 -7.50 -20.79 3.03
C LEU A 340 -6.46 -20.47 4.11
N HIS A 341 -6.86 -19.90 5.26
CA HIS A 341 -5.93 -19.47 6.31
C HIS A 341 -5.07 -20.62 6.85
N ASP A 342 -5.64 -21.81 7.00
CA ASP A 342 -4.94 -22.98 7.55
C ASP A 342 -4.11 -23.76 6.51
N LYS A 343 -4.08 -23.32 5.25
CA LYS A 343 -3.39 -24.02 4.15
C LYS A 343 -1.97 -23.50 3.94
N SER A 344 -1.10 -24.38 3.44
CA SER A 344 0.27 -23.99 3.08
C SER A 344 0.28 -23.01 1.90
N VAL A 345 1.32 -22.16 1.78
CA VAL A 345 1.49 -21.20 0.67
C VAL A 345 1.34 -21.87 -0.70
N LYS A 346 1.89 -23.08 -0.86
CA LYS A 346 1.81 -23.84 -2.11
C LYS A 346 0.37 -24.23 -2.46
N GLU A 347 -0.41 -24.64 -1.46
CA GLU A 347 -1.83 -24.98 -1.64
C GLU A 347 -2.69 -23.74 -1.88
N GLN A 348 -2.35 -22.62 -1.24
CA GLN A 348 -3.00 -21.34 -1.45
C GLN A 348 -2.82 -20.84 -2.89
N ILE A 349 -1.57 -20.85 -3.39
CA ILE A 349 -1.24 -20.41 -4.77
C ILE A 349 -1.81 -21.37 -5.82
N SER A 350 -1.86 -22.67 -5.53
CA SER A 350 -2.46 -23.66 -6.42
C SER A 350 -4.00 -23.61 -6.44
N ASN A 351 -4.64 -22.79 -5.60
CA ASN A 351 -6.08 -22.69 -5.53
C ASN A 351 -6.64 -21.88 -6.72
N PRO A 352 -7.77 -22.30 -7.34
CA PRO A 352 -8.45 -21.53 -8.38
C PRO A 352 -8.72 -20.07 -8.02
N MET A 353 -9.03 -19.78 -6.74
CA MET A 353 -9.27 -18.41 -6.26
C MET A 353 -8.07 -17.48 -6.44
N PHE A 354 -6.85 -18.02 -6.38
CA PHE A 354 -5.62 -17.26 -6.62
C PHE A 354 -5.48 -16.95 -8.11
N TYR A 355 -5.54 -17.97 -8.98
CA TYR A 355 -5.38 -17.78 -10.43
C TYR A 355 -6.44 -16.85 -11.03
N LEU A 356 -7.70 -16.99 -10.63
CA LEU A 356 -8.77 -16.12 -11.12
C LEU A 356 -8.56 -14.66 -10.69
N MET A 357 -8.10 -14.45 -9.45
CA MET A 357 -7.78 -13.10 -8.98
C MET A 357 -6.55 -12.52 -9.69
N VAL A 358 -5.52 -13.32 -9.96
CA VAL A 358 -4.34 -12.90 -10.74
C VAL A 358 -4.75 -12.48 -12.16
N VAL A 359 -5.57 -13.28 -12.85
CA VAL A 359 -6.04 -12.97 -14.21
C VAL A 359 -6.84 -11.66 -14.20
N PHE A 360 -7.83 -11.56 -13.30
CA PHE A 360 -8.67 -10.36 -13.20
C PHE A 360 -7.86 -9.11 -12.86
N THR A 361 -6.95 -9.21 -11.88
CA THR A 361 -6.06 -8.11 -11.48
C THR A 361 -5.17 -7.67 -12.63
N THR A 362 -4.58 -8.63 -13.35
CA THR A 362 -3.70 -8.36 -14.49
C THR A 362 -4.42 -7.55 -15.57
N ILE A 363 -5.66 -7.93 -15.91
CA ILE A 363 -6.49 -7.23 -16.89
C ILE A 363 -6.82 -5.82 -16.40
N CYS A 364 -7.22 -5.66 -15.13
CA CYS A 364 -7.54 -4.36 -14.56
C CYS A 364 -6.32 -3.42 -14.57
N MET A 365 -5.16 -3.90 -14.13
CA MET A 365 -3.92 -3.11 -14.14
C MET A 365 -3.51 -2.74 -15.55
N LEU A 366 -3.53 -3.69 -16.48
CA LEU A 366 -3.19 -3.46 -17.88
C LEU A 366 -4.06 -2.36 -18.49
N ARG A 367 -5.37 -2.38 -18.22
CA ARG A 367 -6.30 -1.35 -18.71
C ARG A 367 -6.03 0.03 -18.11
N ILE A 368 -5.83 0.11 -16.79
CA ILE A 368 -5.53 1.38 -16.11
C ILE A 368 -4.23 1.97 -16.67
N ASN A 369 -3.17 1.17 -16.73
CA ASN A 369 -1.85 1.62 -17.17
C ASN A 369 -1.86 1.98 -18.67
N TYR A 370 -2.53 1.18 -19.50
CA TYR A 370 -2.70 1.50 -20.91
C TYR A 370 -3.40 2.84 -21.12
N TYR A 371 -4.50 3.09 -20.39
CA TYR A 371 -5.22 4.36 -20.47
C TYR A 371 -4.36 5.55 -20.00
N VAL A 372 -3.67 5.44 -18.85
CA VAL A 372 -2.81 6.52 -18.33
C VAL A 372 -1.72 6.91 -19.32
N ALA A 373 -1.12 5.94 -20.02
CA ALA A 373 -0.07 6.20 -20.99
C ALA A 373 -0.59 6.88 -22.27
N THR A 374 -1.79 6.49 -22.71
CA THR A 374 -2.31 6.82 -24.05
C THR A 374 -3.49 7.79 -24.02
N ILE A 375 -3.90 8.31 -22.86
CA ILE A 375 -5.06 9.21 -22.72
C ILE A 375 -5.02 10.33 -23.76
N ARG A 376 -3.89 11.01 -23.96
CA ARG A 376 -3.79 12.08 -24.96
C ARG A 376 -4.12 11.60 -26.37
N SER A 377 -3.47 10.52 -26.84
CA SER A 377 -3.66 10.01 -28.20
C SER A 377 -5.04 9.37 -28.41
N GLN A 378 -5.58 8.70 -27.39
CA GLN A 378 -6.94 8.15 -27.45
C GLN A 378 -7.99 9.25 -27.55
N GLU A 379 -7.87 10.30 -26.73
CA GLU A 379 -8.83 11.40 -26.68
C GLU A 379 -8.78 12.27 -27.95
N GLU A 380 -7.58 12.53 -28.49
CA GLU A 380 -7.40 13.21 -29.78
C GLU A 380 -8.16 12.46 -30.91
N TYR A 381 -8.09 11.13 -30.94
CA TYR A 381 -8.82 10.31 -31.92
C TYR A 381 -10.33 10.30 -31.68
N LEU A 382 -10.78 10.05 -30.44
CA LEU A 382 -12.19 9.82 -30.12
C LEU A 382 -13.03 11.11 -30.17
N LEU A 383 -12.47 12.24 -29.72
CA LEU A 383 -13.14 13.53 -29.77
C LEU A 383 -13.06 14.18 -31.16
N LYS A 384 -12.05 13.83 -31.96
CA LYS A 384 -11.71 14.48 -33.24
C LYS A 384 -11.46 15.98 -33.13
N ASP A 385 -11.08 16.43 -31.93
CA ASP A 385 -10.77 17.81 -31.61
C ASP A 385 -9.53 17.84 -30.69
N PRO A 386 -8.37 18.32 -31.19
CA PRO A 386 -7.14 18.32 -30.43
C PRO A 386 -7.18 19.31 -29.25
N GLU A 387 -7.93 20.41 -29.33
CA GLU A 387 -8.02 21.38 -28.23
C GLU A 387 -8.84 20.80 -27.07
N LEU A 388 -9.96 20.14 -27.39
CA LEU A 388 -10.78 19.46 -26.38
C LEU A 388 -10.03 18.29 -25.74
N ALA A 389 -9.26 17.53 -26.52
CA ALA A 389 -8.43 16.44 -25.99
C ALA A 389 -7.33 16.95 -25.04
N LEU A 390 -6.66 18.05 -25.40
CA LEU A 390 -5.68 18.70 -24.51
C LEU A 390 -6.31 19.22 -23.22
N LYS A 391 -7.52 19.81 -23.32
CA LYS A 391 -8.29 20.26 -22.15
C LYS A 391 -8.65 19.08 -21.24
N LEU A 392 -9.12 17.97 -21.81
CA LEU A 392 -9.48 16.78 -21.05
C LEU A 392 -8.26 16.12 -20.39
N ASN A 393 -7.15 16.02 -21.10
CA ASN A 393 -5.88 15.55 -20.54
C ASN A 393 -5.43 16.43 -19.36
N SER A 394 -5.53 17.76 -19.51
CA SER A 394 -5.20 18.70 -18.43
C SER A 394 -6.09 18.53 -17.20
N ILE A 395 -7.39 18.24 -17.39
CA ILE A 395 -8.32 17.91 -16.32
C ILE A 395 -7.94 16.59 -15.65
N PHE A 396 -7.60 15.57 -16.44
CA PHE A 396 -7.14 14.27 -15.93
C PHE A 396 -5.92 14.41 -15.02
N ASP A 397 -4.92 15.20 -15.41
CA ASP A 397 -3.71 15.38 -14.61
C ASP A 397 -3.98 16.01 -13.24
N VAL A 398 -5.01 16.87 -13.13
CA VAL A 398 -5.45 17.47 -11.86
C VAL A 398 -6.30 16.50 -11.06
N LEU A 399 -7.19 15.75 -11.74
CA LEU A 399 -8.07 14.79 -11.10
C LEU A 399 -7.34 13.55 -10.60
N LEU A 400 -6.20 13.16 -11.20
CA LEU A 400 -5.45 11.98 -10.79
C LEU A 400 -5.00 12.03 -9.32
N PRO A 401 -4.28 13.08 -8.84
CA PRO A 401 -3.92 13.20 -7.43
C PRO A 401 -5.13 13.48 -6.52
N LEU A 402 -6.10 14.30 -6.96
CA LEU A 402 -7.31 14.59 -6.18
C LEU A 402 -8.20 13.36 -5.98
N GLY A 403 -8.32 12.53 -7.01
CA GLY A 403 -9.05 11.27 -6.99
C GLY A 403 -8.48 10.31 -5.96
N GLY A 404 -7.15 10.26 -5.80
CA GLY A 404 -6.51 9.53 -4.72
C GLY A 404 -6.99 9.97 -3.33
N VAL A 405 -7.04 11.27 -3.05
CA VAL A 405 -7.54 11.80 -1.76
C VAL A 405 -9.01 11.43 -1.52
N VAL A 406 -9.85 11.60 -2.53
CA VAL A 406 -11.30 11.35 -2.43
C VAL A 406 -11.59 9.84 -2.33
N ALA A 407 -10.78 9.01 -2.98
CA ALA A 407 -10.95 7.56 -2.99
C ALA A 407 -10.73 6.94 -1.61
N ILE A 408 -9.89 7.53 -0.76
CA ILE A 408 -9.57 6.98 0.58
C ILE A 408 -10.81 6.80 1.46
N PRO A 409 -11.56 7.87 1.82
CA PRO A 409 -12.74 7.72 2.67
C PRO A 409 -13.85 6.92 1.99
N LEU A 410 -13.99 7.03 0.66
CA LEU A 410 -15.02 6.31 -0.08
C LEU A 410 -14.75 4.80 -0.10
N THR A 411 -13.51 4.41 -0.38
CA THR A 411 -13.08 3.01 -0.40
C THR A 411 -13.23 2.40 0.98
N GLY A 412 -12.79 3.10 2.03
CA GLY A 412 -12.97 2.66 3.42
C GLY A 412 -14.45 2.44 3.76
N ALA A 413 -15.32 3.40 3.43
CA ALA A 413 -16.75 3.28 3.69
C ALA A 413 -17.38 2.08 2.96
N ILE A 414 -17.00 1.83 1.70
CA ILE A 414 -17.48 0.66 0.93
C ILE A 414 -17.02 -0.65 1.59
N LEU A 415 -15.74 -0.76 1.94
CA LEU A 415 -15.17 -1.97 2.56
C LEU A 415 -15.77 -2.27 3.94
N ASP A 416 -16.21 -1.24 4.66
CA ASP A 416 -16.78 -1.41 6.00
C ASP A 416 -18.26 -1.79 6.01
N HIS A 417 -19.04 -1.38 5.02
CA HIS A 417 -20.50 -1.59 5.02
C HIS A 417 -20.96 -2.70 4.08
N MET A 418 -20.13 -3.10 3.11
CA MET A 418 -20.49 -4.11 2.10
C MET A 418 -19.80 -5.45 2.36
N LYS A 419 -20.47 -6.53 1.95
CA LYS A 419 -19.87 -7.87 1.99
C LYS A 419 -18.84 -8.02 0.87
N THR A 420 -17.87 -8.92 1.04
CA THR A 420 -16.80 -9.12 0.05
C THR A 420 -17.32 -9.42 -1.35
N PHE A 421 -18.39 -10.20 -1.48
CA PHE A 421 -19.02 -10.47 -2.78
C PHE A 421 -19.56 -9.19 -3.44
N ASP A 422 -20.27 -8.34 -2.70
CA ASP A 422 -20.87 -7.11 -3.22
C ASP A 422 -19.79 -6.07 -3.57
N ILE A 423 -18.68 -6.05 -2.83
CA ILE A 423 -17.50 -5.25 -3.15
C ILE A 423 -16.91 -5.69 -4.50
N LEU A 424 -16.74 -6.99 -4.74
CA LEU A 424 -16.26 -7.50 -6.03
C LEU A 424 -17.23 -7.20 -7.18
N VAL A 425 -18.54 -7.26 -6.95
CA VAL A 425 -19.55 -6.85 -7.95
C VAL A 425 -19.39 -5.38 -8.28
N THR A 426 -19.23 -4.52 -7.27
CA THR A 426 -19.00 -3.08 -7.44
C THR A 426 -17.71 -2.81 -8.21
N LEU A 427 -16.66 -3.59 -7.96
CA LEU A 427 -15.39 -3.51 -8.67
C LEU A 427 -15.52 -3.89 -10.15
N VAL A 428 -16.16 -5.01 -10.47
CA VAL A 428 -16.36 -5.45 -11.86
C VAL A 428 -17.26 -4.46 -12.61
N THR A 429 -18.36 -4.02 -11.99
CA THR A 429 -19.30 -3.08 -12.62
C THR A 429 -18.69 -1.72 -12.89
N SER A 430 -17.98 -1.12 -11.93
CA SER A 430 -17.27 0.15 -12.13
C SER A 430 -16.22 0.07 -13.26
N SER A 431 -15.47 -1.04 -13.33
CA SER A 431 -14.49 -1.29 -14.41
C SER A 431 -15.11 -1.34 -15.81
N VAL A 432 -16.29 -1.95 -15.91
CA VAL A 432 -17.05 -2.06 -17.17
C VAL A 432 -17.65 -0.71 -17.53
N VAL A 433 -18.21 0.03 -16.57
CA VAL A 433 -18.76 1.38 -16.80
C VAL A 433 -17.69 2.32 -17.35
N VAL A 434 -16.52 2.39 -16.71
CA VAL A 434 -15.40 3.20 -17.21
C VAL A 434 -15.00 2.79 -18.62
N GLY A 435 -14.96 1.48 -18.89
CA GLY A 435 -14.64 0.95 -20.20
C GLY A 435 -15.64 1.32 -21.30
N VAL A 436 -16.94 1.20 -21.01
CA VAL A 436 -18.01 1.53 -21.96
C VAL A 436 -18.05 3.04 -22.21
N LEU A 437 -17.92 3.87 -21.17
CA LEU A 437 -17.88 5.33 -21.33
C LEU A 437 -16.71 5.79 -22.20
N GLY A 438 -15.54 5.16 -22.06
CA GLY A 438 -14.35 5.46 -22.88
C GLY A 438 -14.40 4.97 -24.32
N LEU A 439 -15.47 4.28 -24.75
CA LEU A 439 -15.66 3.84 -26.14
C LEU A 439 -16.57 4.77 -26.94
N ILE A 440 -17.26 5.72 -26.30
CA ILE A 440 -18.32 6.52 -26.93
C ILE A 440 -17.70 7.69 -27.71
N PRO A 441 -17.75 7.70 -29.05
CA PRO A 441 -17.08 8.74 -29.83
C PRO A 441 -17.76 10.11 -29.65
N ARG A 442 -16.96 11.19 -29.80
CA ARG A 442 -17.42 12.59 -29.89
C ARG A 442 -18.19 13.13 -28.67
N SER A 443 -17.99 12.56 -27.47
CA SER A 443 -18.66 13.04 -26.26
C SER A 443 -17.68 13.41 -25.15
N PHE A 444 -17.40 14.71 -25.02
CA PHE A 444 -16.55 15.24 -23.95
C PHE A 444 -17.10 14.91 -22.55
N THR A 445 -18.41 15.05 -22.34
CA THR A 445 -19.04 14.85 -21.03
C THR A 445 -18.94 13.40 -20.56
N LEU A 446 -19.13 12.42 -21.45
CA LEU A 446 -19.07 11.01 -21.08
C LEU A 446 -17.64 10.59 -20.76
N HIS A 447 -16.67 11.11 -21.49
CA HIS A 447 -15.26 10.89 -21.21
C HIS A 447 -14.83 11.52 -19.88
N LEU A 448 -15.33 12.73 -19.58
CA LEU A 448 -15.12 13.38 -18.28
C LEU A 448 -15.70 12.56 -17.12
N ILE A 449 -16.92 12.02 -17.28
CA ILE A 449 -17.52 11.11 -16.28
C ILE A 449 -16.68 9.84 -16.15
N GLY A 450 -16.21 9.27 -17.26
CA GLY A 450 -15.32 8.12 -17.27
C GLY A 450 -14.04 8.37 -16.48
N ILE A 451 -13.40 9.53 -16.67
CA ILE A 451 -12.21 9.96 -15.93
C ILE A 451 -12.51 10.12 -14.44
N LEU A 452 -13.63 10.77 -14.07
CA LEU A 452 -14.02 10.96 -12.66
C LEU A 452 -14.20 9.61 -11.94
N ILE A 453 -14.77 8.62 -12.62
CA ILE A 453 -14.90 7.27 -12.08
C ILE A 453 -13.53 6.57 -12.05
N LEU A 454 -12.72 6.70 -13.09
CA LEU A 454 -11.40 6.06 -13.19
C LEU A 454 -10.45 6.47 -12.08
N VAL A 455 -10.37 7.77 -11.75
CA VAL A 455 -9.43 8.28 -10.73
C VAL A 455 -9.76 7.76 -9.33
N VAL A 456 -11.02 7.40 -9.08
CA VAL A 456 -11.46 6.75 -7.84
C VAL A 456 -11.34 5.22 -7.93
N TYR A 457 -11.66 4.65 -9.10
CA TYR A 457 -11.57 3.23 -9.38
C TYR A 457 -10.13 2.70 -9.23
N ARG A 458 -9.12 3.48 -9.64
CA ARG A 458 -7.71 3.05 -9.58
C ARG A 458 -7.29 2.70 -8.14
N PRO A 459 -7.35 3.60 -7.14
CA PRO A 459 -7.07 3.24 -5.74
C PRO A 459 -7.98 2.13 -5.22
N PHE A 460 -9.27 2.17 -5.57
CA PHE A 460 -10.26 1.16 -5.16
C PHE A 460 -9.85 -0.27 -5.57
N VAL A 461 -9.37 -0.47 -6.80
CA VAL A 461 -8.87 -1.78 -7.28
C VAL A 461 -7.77 -2.33 -6.39
N TYR A 462 -6.73 -1.55 -6.11
CA TYR A 462 -5.60 -2.01 -5.31
C TYR A 462 -6.02 -2.34 -3.88
N THR A 463 -6.89 -1.52 -3.28
CA THR A 463 -7.39 -1.78 -1.92
C THR A 463 -8.27 -3.02 -1.87
N VAL A 464 -9.17 -3.24 -2.83
CA VAL A 464 -10.01 -4.44 -2.86
C VAL A 464 -9.19 -5.72 -3.07
N ILE A 465 -8.12 -5.67 -3.86
CA ILE A 465 -7.25 -6.84 -4.06
C ILE A 465 -6.49 -7.20 -2.78
N SER A 466 -5.95 -6.21 -2.06
CA SER A 466 -5.31 -6.43 -0.74
C SER A 466 -6.34 -6.95 0.28
N ASP A 467 -7.53 -6.35 0.36
CA ASP A 467 -8.61 -6.79 1.25
C ASP A 467 -9.08 -8.22 0.95
N TYR A 468 -9.28 -8.56 -0.32
CA TYR A 468 -9.61 -9.93 -0.73
C TYR A 468 -8.51 -10.91 -0.34
N THR A 469 -7.25 -10.54 -0.58
CA THR A 469 -6.12 -11.44 -0.32
C THR A 469 -5.99 -11.75 1.18
N SER A 470 -6.13 -10.73 2.03
CA SER A 470 -6.08 -10.90 3.48
C SER A 470 -7.25 -11.74 4.02
N LYS A 471 -8.48 -11.50 3.53
CA LYS A 471 -9.67 -12.25 3.95
C LYS A 471 -9.63 -13.71 3.50
N VAL A 472 -9.19 -14.00 2.28
CA VAL A 472 -9.23 -15.35 1.68
C VAL A 472 -8.03 -16.20 2.09
N PHE A 473 -6.81 -15.69 1.93
CA PHE A 473 -5.57 -16.45 2.12
C PHE A 473 -4.98 -16.30 3.51
N GLY A 474 -5.36 -15.25 4.23
CA GLY A 474 -4.92 -15.02 5.60
C GLY A 474 -3.71 -14.13 5.69
N PHE A 475 -3.44 -13.73 6.92
CA PHE A 475 -2.47 -12.70 7.24
C PHE A 475 -1.04 -13.22 7.27
N ASP A 476 -0.82 -14.46 7.68
CA ASP A 476 0.54 -15.01 7.86
C ASP A 476 1.29 -15.14 6.53
N THR A 477 0.58 -15.50 5.46
CA THR A 477 1.13 -15.67 4.10
C THR A 477 0.86 -14.46 3.21
N PHE A 478 0.21 -13.42 3.74
CA PHE A 478 -0.29 -12.27 2.98
C PHE A 478 0.78 -11.65 2.09
N GLY A 479 1.95 -11.30 2.65
CA GLY A 479 3.00 -10.62 1.91
C GLY A 479 3.53 -11.42 0.73
N THR A 480 3.62 -12.74 0.86
CA THR A 480 4.05 -13.62 -0.24
C THR A 480 2.96 -13.77 -1.30
N VAL A 481 1.71 -14.02 -0.90
CA VAL A 481 0.60 -14.24 -1.84
C VAL A 481 0.26 -12.96 -2.60
N TYR A 482 0.08 -11.84 -1.88
CA TYR A 482 -0.20 -10.54 -2.46
C TYR A 482 0.98 -10.08 -3.33
N GLY A 483 2.21 -10.15 -2.84
CA GLY A 483 3.40 -9.76 -3.59
C GLY A 483 3.56 -10.55 -4.89
N LEU A 484 3.32 -11.88 -4.86
CA LEU A 484 3.36 -12.72 -6.05
C LEU A 484 2.27 -12.36 -7.05
N LEU A 485 1.04 -12.14 -6.57
CA LEU A 485 -0.10 -11.72 -7.40
C LEU A 485 0.23 -10.42 -8.15
N ILE A 486 0.68 -9.39 -7.44
CA ILE A 486 1.04 -8.09 -8.02
C ILE A 486 2.23 -8.21 -8.98
N SER A 487 3.22 -9.03 -8.65
CA SER A 487 4.41 -9.22 -9.49
C SER A 487 4.08 -9.93 -10.80
N ILE A 488 3.23 -10.96 -10.77
CA ILE A 488 2.75 -11.60 -12.00
C ILE A 488 2.01 -10.57 -12.86
N SER A 489 1.09 -9.79 -12.27
CA SER A 489 0.40 -8.71 -13.00
C SER A 489 1.37 -7.66 -13.57
N GLY A 490 2.43 -7.33 -12.84
CA GLY A 490 3.50 -6.45 -13.29
C GLY A 490 4.27 -6.95 -14.51
N MET A 491 4.58 -8.25 -14.56
CA MET A 491 5.24 -8.87 -15.72
C MET A 491 4.36 -8.79 -16.97
N PHE A 492 3.07 -9.06 -16.83
CA PHE A 492 2.10 -8.96 -17.93
C PHE A 492 1.83 -7.51 -18.35
N ASN A 493 2.22 -6.52 -17.55
CA ASN A 493 2.08 -5.11 -17.94
C ASN A 493 2.90 -4.77 -19.21
N MET A 494 3.93 -5.55 -19.56
CA MET A 494 4.67 -5.36 -20.81
C MET A 494 3.80 -5.55 -22.06
N VAL A 495 2.69 -6.29 -21.96
CA VAL A 495 1.69 -6.43 -23.04
C VAL A 495 1.13 -5.07 -23.47
N GLN A 496 1.16 -4.07 -22.58
CA GLN A 496 0.77 -2.70 -22.89
C GLN A 496 1.52 -2.14 -24.10
N SER A 497 2.81 -2.42 -24.24
CA SER A 497 3.61 -1.94 -25.39
C SER A 497 3.16 -2.55 -26.72
N ILE A 498 2.72 -3.82 -26.69
CA ILE A 498 2.16 -4.52 -27.86
C ILE A 498 0.81 -3.90 -28.22
N LEU A 499 -0.05 -3.68 -27.23
CA LEU A 499 -1.35 -3.03 -27.43
C LEU A 499 -1.18 -1.63 -28.04
N ASP A 500 -0.23 -0.86 -27.51
CA ASP A 500 0.04 0.48 -28.01
C ASP A 500 0.53 0.47 -29.46
N THR A 501 1.45 -0.46 -29.78
CA THR A 501 1.93 -0.66 -31.15
C THR A 501 0.82 -1.05 -32.12
N LEU A 502 -0.09 -1.95 -31.70
CA LEU A 502 -1.24 -2.37 -32.51
C LEU A 502 -2.21 -1.21 -32.77
N THR A 503 -2.50 -0.38 -31.76
CA THR A 503 -3.35 0.82 -31.93
C THR A 503 -2.75 1.79 -32.93
N HIS A 504 -1.44 2.05 -32.81
CA HIS A 504 -0.74 2.99 -33.68
C HIS A 504 -0.57 2.46 -35.12
N LYS A 505 -0.06 1.23 -35.29
CA LYS A 505 0.35 0.70 -36.61
C LYS A 505 -0.73 -0.08 -37.34
N THR A 506 -1.53 -0.88 -36.63
CA THR A 506 -2.53 -1.76 -37.26
C THR A 506 -3.89 -1.08 -37.37
N PHE A 507 -4.30 -0.37 -36.32
CA PHE A 507 -5.60 0.28 -36.26
C PHE A 507 -5.58 1.78 -36.62
N ASN A 508 -4.47 2.31 -37.14
CA ASN A 508 -4.32 3.70 -37.58
C ASN A 508 -4.81 4.71 -36.52
N MET A 509 -4.27 4.62 -35.30
CA MET A 509 -4.64 5.42 -34.12
C MET A 509 -6.03 5.16 -33.55
N ASN A 510 -6.80 4.20 -34.05
CA ASN A 510 -8.12 3.88 -33.51
C ASN A 510 -8.01 2.98 -32.26
N PRO A 511 -8.33 3.49 -31.04
CA PRO A 511 -8.24 2.70 -29.82
C PRO A 511 -9.46 1.78 -29.60
N THR A 512 -10.55 1.99 -30.35
CA THR A 512 -11.85 1.32 -30.14
C THR A 512 -11.76 -0.21 -30.18
N PRO A 513 -11.08 -0.85 -31.15
CA PRO A 513 -11.05 -2.32 -31.22
C PRO A 513 -10.35 -2.94 -30.01
N LEU A 514 -9.19 -2.42 -29.62
CA LEU A 514 -8.44 -2.95 -28.48
C LEU A 514 -9.14 -2.65 -27.15
N ASN A 515 -9.67 -1.43 -26.97
CA ASN A 515 -10.45 -1.09 -25.77
C ASN A 515 -11.68 -1.98 -25.65
N SER A 516 -12.37 -2.29 -26.76
CA SER A 516 -13.53 -3.20 -26.75
C SER A 516 -13.15 -4.62 -26.36
N ILE A 517 -12.02 -5.14 -26.88
CA ILE A 517 -11.49 -6.46 -26.51
C ILE A 517 -11.14 -6.50 -25.02
N LEU A 518 -10.45 -5.46 -24.51
CA LEU A 518 -10.08 -5.37 -23.10
C LEU A 518 -11.31 -5.31 -22.17
N VAL A 519 -12.35 -4.57 -22.57
CA VAL A 519 -13.62 -4.53 -21.83
C VAL A 519 -14.29 -5.91 -21.82
N LEU A 520 -14.35 -6.58 -22.96
CA LEU A 520 -14.92 -7.93 -23.06
C LEU A 520 -14.17 -8.93 -22.18
N ILE A 521 -12.84 -8.92 -22.22
CA ILE A 521 -11.99 -9.78 -21.39
C ILE A 521 -12.18 -9.45 -19.90
N THR A 522 -12.38 -8.17 -19.54
CA THR A 522 -12.71 -7.76 -18.16
C THR A 522 -14.06 -8.34 -17.72
N ILE A 523 -15.09 -8.29 -18.58
CA ILE A 523 -16.40 -8.86 -18.28
C ILE A 523 -16.29 -10.37 -18.05
N ILE A 524 -15.61 -11.10 -18.94
CA ILE A 524 -15.45 -12.54 -18.86
C ILE A 524 -14.69 -12.94 -17.58
N SER A 525 -13.54 -12.31 -17.33
CA SER A 525 -12.74 -12.60 -16.13
C SER A 525 -13.45 -12.22 -14.83
N GLY A 526 -14.10 -11.05 -14.80
CA GLY A 526 -14.87 -10.59 -13.64
C GLY A 526 -16.07 -11.48 -13.33
N LEU A 527 -16.85 -11.88 -14.34
CA LEU A 527 -17.97 -12.82 -14.15
C LEU A 527 -17.49 -14.20 -13.69
N THR A 528 -16.36 -14.68 -14.22
CA THR A 528 -15.77 -15.96 -13.82
C THR A 528 -15.32 -15.93 -12.36
N LEU A 529 -14.66 -14.85 -11.93
CA LEU A 529 -14.26 -14.63 -10.54
C LEU A 529 -15.48 -14.58 -9.61
N LEU A 530 -16.51 -13.79 -9.97
CA LEU A 530 -17.75 -13.69 -9.19
C LEU A 530 -18.46 -15.04 -9.09
N TRP A 531 -18.49 -15.81 -10.18
CA TRP A 531 -19.08 -17.14 -10.18
C TRP A 531 -18.33 -18.09 -9.24
N ASP A 532 -17.00 -18.11 -9.27
CA ASP A 532 -16.20 -18.97 -8.40
C ASP A 532 -16.37 -18.59 -6.92
N VAL A 533 -16.30 -17.30 -6.60
CA VAL A 533 -16.53 -16.81 -5.23
C VAL A 533 -17.93 -17.19 -4.73
N ARG A 534 -18.96 -17.04 -5.57
CA ARG A 534 -20.33 -17.43 -5.22
C ARG A 534 -20.47 -18.95 -5.05
N ARG A 535 -19.76 -19.73 -5.87
CA ARG A 535 -19.71 -21.20 -5.75
C ARG A 535 -19.09 -21.62 -4.43
N GLN A 536 -17.95 -21.04 -4.05
CA GLN A 536 -17.27 -21.31 -2.78
C GLN A 536 -18.15 -20.97 -1.57
N LEU A 537 -18.81 -19.81 -1.62
CA LEU A 537 -19.77 -19.41 -0.58
C LEU A 537 -20.88 -20.46 -0.38
N ARG A 538 -21.49 -20.95 -1.47
CA ARG A 538 -22.53 -21.99 -1.40
C ARG A 538 -22.00 -23.30 -0.82
N LEU A 539 -20.83 -23.76 -1.26
CA LEU A 539 -20.21 -24.99 -0.77
C LEU A 539 -19.92 -24.93 0.74
N ARG A 540 -19.55 -23.75 1.24
CA ARG A 540 -19.30 -23.54 2.67
C ARG A 540 -20.59 -23.51 3.48
N THR A 541 -21.67 -22.93 2.95
CA THR A 541 -22.99 -22.99 3.59
C THR A 541 -23.49 -24.44 3.70
N LEU A 542 -23.31 -25.24 2.65
CA LEU A 542 -23.68 -26.66 2.64
C LEU A 542 -22.88 -27.48 3.66
N HIS A 543 -21.56 -27.28 3.74
CA HIS A 543 -20.75 -27.96 4.76
C HIS A 543 -21.15 -27.60 6.19
N LYS A 544 -21.59 -26.35 6.43
CA LYS A 544 -22.07 -25.92 7.75
C LYS A 544 -23.40 -26.58 8.10
N SER A 545 -24.35 -26.68 7.15
CA SER A 545 -25.61 -27.40 7.41
C SER A 545 -25.36 -28.89 7.69
N ASP A 546 -24.47 -29.53 6.94
CA ASP A 546 -24.15 -30.96 7.14
C ASP A 546 -23.43 -31.24 8.48
N GLN A 547 -22.79 -30.23 9.07
CA GLN A 547 -22.15 -30.29 10.39
C GLN A 547 -23.11 -29.94 11.55
N GLU A 548 -24.17 -29.17 11.28
CA GLU A 548 -25.20 -28.85 12.29
C GLU A 548 -26.25 -29.97 12.39
N ASP A 549 -26.45 -30.76 11.33
CA ASP A 549 -27.37 -31.89 11.27
C ASP A 549 -26.77 -33.23 11.79
N ASN A 550 -25.46 -33.29 12.05
CA ASN A 550 -24.73 -34.44 12.65
C ASN A 550 -24.28 -34.14 14.09
#